data_AF-A0A3C1XX79-F1
#
_entry.id   AF-A0A3C1XX79-F1
#
_cell.length_a   1.000
_cell.length_b   1.000
_cell.length_c   1.000
_cell.angle_alpha   90.00
_cell.angle_beta   90.00
_cell.angle_gamma   90.00
#
_symmetry.space_group_name_H-M   'P 1'
#
loop_
_entity.id
_entity.type
_entity.pdbx_description
1 polymer ?
#
loop_
_entity_poly.entity_id
_entity_poly.type
_entity_poly.pdbx_seq_one_letter_code
_entity_poly.pdbx_strand_id
1 'polypeptide(L)' 'MLGALIAQKLPLDQAVLGAVWLHGAAADALVAEGIGPIGLTAGELADAARALRNKG' A
#
# COMPACT_ATOMS: atom_id res chain seq x y z
N MET A 1 -1.45 -1.32 -6.53
CA MET A 1 -2.53 -0.79 -5.65
C MET A 1 -3.61 -0.05 -6.42
N LEU A 2 -3.27 0.88 -7.33
CA LEU A 2 -4.25 1.62 -8.14
C LEU A 2 -5.31 0.74 -8.81
N GLY A 3 -4.89 -0.30 -9.54
CA GLY A 3 -5.83 -1.23 -10.20
C GLY A 3 -6.80 -1.89 -9.22
N ALA A 4 -6.38 -2.19 -7.99
CA ALA A 4 -7.26 -2.76 -6.97
C ALA A 4 -8.28 -1.73 -6.44
N LEU A 5 -7.90 -0.45 -6.33
CA LEU A 5 -8.84 0.60 -5.93
C LEU A 5 -9.85 0.92 -7.03
N ILE A 6 -9.41 1.00 -8.29
CA ILE A 6 -10.29 1.18 -9.44
C ILE A 6 -11.25 -0.02 -9.58
N ALA A 7 -10.76 -1.25 -9.42
CA ALA A 7 -11.61 -2.45 -9.45
C ALA A 7 -12.70 -2.45 -8.36
N GLN A 8 -12.46 -1.73 -7.26
CA GLN A 8 -13.43 -1.52 -6.17
C GLN A 8 -14.30 -0.27 -6.37
N LYS A 9 -14.26 0.33 -7.57
CA LYS A 9 -15.09 1.47 -7.98
C LYS A 9 -14.82 2.77 -7.21
N LEU A 10 -13.60 2.96 -6.71
CA LEU A 10 -13.19 4.28 -6.21
C LEU A 10 -13.14 5.28 -7.39
N PRO A 11 -13.57 6.54 -7.18
CA PRO A 11 -13.36 7.62 -8.15
C PRO A 11 -11.89 7.71 -8.56
N LEU A 12 -11.60 7.98 -9.83
CA LEU A 12 -10.23 7.89 -10.36
C LEU A 12 -9.27 8.87 -9.67
N ASP A 13 -9.73 10.08 -9.40
CA ASP A 13 -9.01 11.11 -8.66
C ASP A 13 -8.62 10.65 -7.25
N GLN A 14 -9.52 9.98 -6.54
CA GLN A 14 -9.26 9.40 -5.23
C GLN A 14 -8.39 8.14 -5.31
N ALA A 15 -8.61 7.30 -6.32
CA ALA A 15 -7.87 6.04 -6.49
C ALA A 15 -6.39 6.29 -6.78
N VAL A 16 -6.05 7.31 -7.58
CA VAL A 16 -4.66 7.69 -7.89
C VAL A 16 -3.94 8.13 -6.61
N LEU A 17 -4.51 9.11 -5.90
CA LEU A 17 -3.90 9.63 -4.67
C LEU A 17 -3.81 8.54 -3.58
N GLY A 18 -4.90 7.81 -3.36
CA GLY A 18 -4.98 6.75 -2.36
C GLY A 18 -4.02 5.60 -2.64
N ALA A 19 -3.80 5.23 -3.90
CA ALA A 19 -2.86 4.17 -4.25
C ALA A 19 -1.40 4.54 -4.01
N VAL A 20 -1.01 5.80 -4.29
CA VAL A 20 0.34 6.29 -4.03
C VAL A 20 0.59 6.40 -2.53
N TRP A 21 -0.36 6.99 -1.81
CA TRP A 21 -0.28 7.08 -0.35
C TRP A 21 -0.20 5.70 0.31
N LEU A 22 -1.08 4.76 -0.09
CA LEU A 22 -1.11 3.41 0.50
C LEU A 22 0.16 2.63 0.23
N HIS A 23 0.80 2.82 -0.93
CA HIS A 23 2.09 2.19 -1.25
C HIS A 23 3.21 2.71 -0.34
N GLY A 24 3.30 4.03 -0.14
CA GLY A 24 4.27 4.62 0.78
C GLY A 24 4.03 4.19 2.22
N ALA A 25 2.78 4.28 2.70
CA ALA A 25 2.42 3.87 4.04
C ALA A 25 2.72 2.38 4.31
N ALA A 26 2.56 1.51 3.31
CA ALA A 26 2.92 0.10 3.41
C ALA A 26 4.44 -0.11 3.51
N ALA A 27 5.23 0.65 2.76
CA ALA A 27 6.68 0.62 2.88
C ALA A 27 7.13 1.09 4.28
N ASP A 28 6.56 2.20 4.76
CA ASP A 28 6.87 2.75 6.08
C ASP A 28 6.51 1.77 7.21
N ALA A 29 5.36 1.10 7.11
CA ALA A 29 4.95 0.08 8.06
C ALA A 29 5.92 -1.11 8.09
N LEU A 30 6.36 -1.60 6.93
CA LEU A 30 7.34 -2.69 6.86
C LEU A 30 8.70 -2.29 7.44
N VAL A 31 9.16 -1.07 7.16
CA VAL A 31 10.40 -0.55 7.76
C VAL A 31 10.27 -0.44 9.29
N ALA A 32 9.12 0.02 9.80
CA ALA A 32 8.85 0.08 11.23
C ALA A 32 8.82 -1.32 11.89
N GLU A 33 8.46 -2.35 11.12
CA GLU A 33 8.50 -3.77 11.52
C GLU A 33 9.89 -4.42 11.33
N GLY A 34 10.90 -3.65 10.89
CA GLY A 34 12.27 -4.13 10.69
C GLY A 34 12.52 -4.82 9.35
N ILE A 35 11.56 -4.73 8.42
CA ILE A 35 11.65 -5.27 7.06
C ILE A 35 12.03 -4.12 6.11
N GLY A 36 13.33 -4.00 5.84
CA GLY A 36 13.90 -2.93 5.01
C GLY A 36 14.52 -1.79 5.83
N PRO A 37 14.79 -0.62 5.21
CA PRO A 37 14.53 -0.31 3.80
C PRO A 37 15.47 -1.07 2.85
N ILE A 38 16.65 -1.46 3.32
CA ILE A 38 17.59 -2.27 2.53
C ILE A 38 17.05 -3.71 2.45
N GLY A 39 16.87 -4.20 1.23
CA GLY A 39 16.37 -5.56 0.99
C GLY A 39 14.86 -5.70 0.92
N LEU A 40 14.10 -4.61 1.16
CA LEU A 40 12.66 -4.60 0.93
C LEU A 40 12.36 -4.82 -0.56
N THR A 41 11.48 -5.76 -0.86
CA THR A 41 11.08 -6.14 -2.22
C THR A 41 9.65 -5.68 -2.53
N ALA A 42 9.32 -5.66 -3.82
CA ALA A 42 7.96 -5.36 -4.26
C ALA A 42 6.90 -6.36 -3.77
N GLY A 43 7.31 -7.60 -3.44
CA GLY A 43 6.41 -8.67 -3.00
C GLY A 43 5.79 -8.42 -1.63
N GLU A 44 6.55 -7.84 -0.69
CA GLU A 44 6.08 -7.60 0.68
C GLU A 44 5.03 -6.48 0.76
N LEU A 45 5.05 -5.54 -0.17
CA LEU A 45 4.19 -4.36 -0.16
C LEU A 45 2.69 -4.67 -0.32
N ALA A 46 2.34 -5.72 -1.07
CA ALA A 46 0.94 -6.04 -1.34
C ALA A 46 0.20 -6.48 -0.06
N ASP A 47 0.85 -7.30 0.77
CA ASP A 47 0.28 -7.80 2.02
C ASP A 47 0.24 -6.71 3.09
N ALA A 48 1.32 -5.93 3.22
CA ALA A 48 1.36 -4.79 4.15
C ALA A 48 0.26 -3.75 3.84
N ALA A 49 0.06 -3.41 2.57
CA ALA A 49 -1.02 -2.51 2.17
C ALA A 49 -2.42 -3.08 2.42
N ARG A 50 -2.60 -4.39 2.23
CA ARG A 50 -3.87 -5.05 2.55
C ARG A 50 -4.16 -4.96 4.05
N ALA A 51 -3.15 -5.23 4.88
CA ALA A 51 -3.28 -5.11 6.33
C ALA A 51 -3.62 -3.67 6.73
N LEU A 52 -2.88 -2.67 6.24
CA LEU A 52 -3.13 -1.26 6.54
C LEU A 52 -4.53 -0.80 6.13
N ARG A 53 -4.97 -1.12 4.91
CA ARG A 53 -6.30 -0.73 4.42
C ARG A 53 -7.45 -1.34 5.23
N ASN A 54 -7.21 -2.48 5.87
CA ASN A 54 -8.19 -3.19 6.68
C ASN A 54 -8.06 -2.86 8.18
N LYS A 55 -7.11 -2.01 8.59
CA LYS A 55 -7.07 -1.45 9.95
C LYS A 55 -8.15 -0.37 10.04
N GLY A 56 -9.15 -0.60 10.88
CA GLY A 56 -10.23 0.34 11.18
C GLY A 56 -9.76 1.50 12.03
#